data_AF-A0A0F9M1J3-F1
#
_entry.id   AF-A0A0F9M1J3-F1
#
_cell.length_a   1.000
_cell.length_b   1.000
_cell.length_c   1.000
_cell.angle_alpha   90.00
_cell.angle_beta   90.00
_cell.angle_gamma   90.00
#
_symmetry.space_group_name_H-M   'P 1'
#
loop_
_entity.id
_entity.type
_entity.pdbx_description
1 polymer ?
#
loop_
_entity_poly.entity_id
_entity_poly.type
_entity_poly.pdbx_seq_one_letter_code
_entity_poly.pdbx_strand_id
1 'polypeptide(L)' 'MKVTVHAGLTFQVGPMSSNQYGRVDVTFTDLDPDKPLAPQLVEGKRTAKGAYVAVLEELDREVELLYGKGS' A
#
# COMPACT_ATOMS: atom_id res chain seq x y z
N MET A 1 -16.38 -23.19 0.13
CA MET A 1 -15.23 -22.90 -0.75
C MET A 1 -14.53 -21.68 -0.18
N LYS A 2 -13.20 -21.58 -0.22
CA LYS A 2 -12.49 -20.39 0.27
C LYS A 2 -11.82 -19.68 -0.91
N VAL A 3 -11.78 -18.35 -0.86
CA VAL A 3 -11.24 -17.51 -1.94
C VAL A 3 -10.09 -16.66 -1.41
N THR A 4 -9.08 -16.47 -2.25
CA THR A 4 -7.96 -15.55 -2.01
C THR A 4 -8.04 -14.40 -3.01
N VAL A 5 -7.86 -13.17 -2.53
CA VAL A 5 -7.82 -11.95 -3.35
C VAL A 5 -6.45 -11.32 -3.22
N HIS A 6 -5.87 -10.98 -4.38
CA HIS A 6 -4.61 -10.25 -4.49
C HIS A 6 -4.85 -8.91 -5.19
N ALA A 7 -4.35 -7.83 -4.60
CA ALA A 7 -4.35 -6.50 -5.20
C ALA A 7 -2.95 -5.91 -5.11
N GLY A 8 -2.41 -5.45 -6.24
CA GLY A 8 -1.09 -4.81 -6.31
C GLY A 8 -1.17 -3.46 -7.00
N LEU A 9 -0.52 -2.45 -6.43
CA LEU A 9 -0.32 -1.14 -7.03
C LEU A 9 1.17 -0.90 -7.22
N THR A 10 1.57 -0.50 -8.42
CA THR A 10 2.93 -0.08 -8.74
C THR A 10 2.90 1.39 -9.13
N PHE A 11 3.82 2.20 -8.61
CA PHE A 11 3.93 3.62 -8.90
C PHE A 11 5.39 4.04 -9.05
N GLN A 12 5.65 5.04 -9.90
CA GLN A 12 7.00 5.58 -10.09
C GLN A 12 7.37 6.48 -8.91
N VAL A 13 8.55 6.25 -8.31
CA VAL A 13 9.00 6.98 -7.11
C VAL A 13 10.24 7.85 -7.37
N GLY A 14 10.76 7.83 -8.59
CA GLY A 14 11.91 8.65 -9.00
C GLY A 14 11.62 9.51 -10.23
N PRO A 15 12.62 10.28 -10.71
CA PRO A 15 12.51 11.05 -11.95
C PRO A 15 12.02 10.19 -13.12
N MET A 16 11.32 10.78 -14.09
CA MET A 16 10.82 10.04 -15.26
C MET A 16 11.92 9.36 -16.09
N SER A 17 13.16 9.86 -16.00
CA SER A 17 14.35 9.25 -16.60
C SER A 17 14.91 8.05 -15.82
N SER A 18 14.34 7.72 -14.66
CA SER A 18 14.78 6.64 -13.78
C SER A 18 13.77 5.48 -13.75
N ASN A 19 14.28 4.25 -13.69
CA ASN A 19 13.50 3.01 -13.53
C ASN A 19 13.27 2.70 -12.04
N GLN A 20 12.88 3.69 -11.24
CA GLN A 20 12.62 3.51 -9.81
C GLN A 20 11.11 3.43 -9.56
N TYR A 21 10.66 2.29 -9.03
CA TYR A 21 9.25 2.02 -8.78
C TYR A 21 9.03 1.50 -7.36
N GLY A 22 7.99 2.01 -6.71
CA GLY A 22 7.43 1.46 -5.49
C GLY A 22 6.31 0.48 -5.85
N ARG A 23 6.22 -0.63 -5.12
CA ARG A 23 5.14 -1.61 -5.25
C ARG A 23 4.54 -1.94 -3.90
N VAL A 24 3.22 -1.94 -3.82
CA VAL A 24 2.47 -2.37 -2.65
C VAL A 24 1.54 -3.50 -3.06
N ASP A 25 1.70 -4.66 -2.43
CA ASP A 25 0.84 -5.82 -2.62
C ASP A 25 0.05 -6.10 -1.33
N VAL A 26 -1.26 -6.33 -1.49
CA VAL A 26 -2.15 -6.74 -0.40
C VAL A 26 -2.79 -8.07 -0.78
N THR A 27 -2.71 -9.04 0.12
CA THR A 27 -3.32 -10.36 -0.05
C THR A 27 -4.27 -10.66 1.11
N PHE A 28 -5.51 -11.00 0.78
CA PHE A 28 -6.49 -11.54 1.74
C PHE A 28 -6.77 -13.00 1.40
N THR A 29 -6.47 -13.90 2.32
CA THR A 29 -6.74 -15.34 2.18
C THR A 29 -7.99 -15.74 2.95
N ASP A 30 -8.48 -16.95 2.67
CA ASP A 30 -9.52 -17.61 3.46
C ASP A 30 -10.88 -16.91 3.50
N LEU A 31 -11.21 -16.11 2.48
CA LEU A 31 -12.51 -15.43 2.41
C LEU A 31 -13.63 -16.42 2.13
N ASP A 32 -14.71 -16.30 2.90
CA ASP A 32 -15.93 -17.07 2.76
C ASP A 32 -16.88 -16.33 1.79
N PRO A 33 -17.09 -16.83 0.56
CA PRO A 33 -17.90 -16.17 -0.46
C PRO A 33 -19.39 -16.16 -0.09
N ASP A 34 -19.81 -17.01 0.84
CA ASP A 34 -21.19 -17.14 1.28
C ASP A 34 -21.52 -16.15 2.41
N LYS A 35 -20.52 -15.38 2.89
CA LYS A 35 -20.68 -14.35 3.92
C LYS A 35 -20.40 -12.95 3.36
N PRO A 36 -21.00 -11.89 3.94
CA PRO A 36 -20.69 -10.52 3.57
C PRO A 36 -19.18 -10.24 3.64
N LEU A 37 -18.62 -9.63 2.60
CA LEU A 37 -17.18 -9.37 2.49
C LEU A 37 -16.70 -8.28 3.47
N ALA A 38 -17.51 -7.25 3.68
CA ALA A 38 -17.15 -6.11 4.53
C ALA A 38 -16.67 -6.50 5.95
N PRO A 39 -17.41 -7.31 6.74
CA PRO A 39 -16.96 -7.73 8.08
C PRO A 39 -15.71 -8.61 8.04
N GLN A 40 -15.53 -9.42 6.99
CA GLN A 40 -14.36 -10.29 6.84
C GLN A 40 -13.05 -9.51 6.58
N LEU A 41 -13.17 -8.26 6.10
CA LEU A 41 -12.02 -7.42 5.76
C LEU A 41 -11.72 -6.32 6.80
N VAL A 42 -12.45 -6.22 7.91
CA VAL A 42 -12.33 -5.07 8.85
C VAL A 42 -10.89 -4.90 9.37
N GLU A 43 -10.34 -5.94 9.98
CA GLU A 43 -8.98 -5.87 10.55
C GLU A 43 -7.92 -5.83 9.45
N GLY A 44 -8.16 -6.56 8.35
CA GLY A 44 -7.29 -6.52 7.17
C GLY A 44 -7.16 -5.12 6.57
N LYS A 45 -8.27 -4.38 6.45
CA LYS A 45 -8.29 -2.98 6.00
C LYS A 45 -7.58 -2.06 6.99
N ARG A 46 -7.74 -2.28 8.30
CA ARG A 46 -7.02 -1.51 9.33
C ARG A 46 -5.51 -1.67 9.19
N THR A 47 -5.02 -2.90 9.04
CA THR A 47 -3.59 -3.19 8.84
C THR A 47 -3.07 -2.60 7.53
N ALA A 48 -3.78 -2.82 6.42
CA ALA A 48 -3.38 -2.27 5.12
C ALA A 48 -3.31 -0.74 5.13
N LYS A 49 -4.28 -0.07 5.80
CA LYS A 49 -4.26 1.39 5.99
C LYS A 49 -3.05 1.83 6.82
N GLY A 50 -2.74 1.13 7.91
CA GLY A 50 -1.57 1.44 8.74
C GLY A 50 -0.25 1.35 7.97
N ALA A 51 -0.07 0.27 7.20
CA ALA A 51 1.11 0.12 6.34
C ALA A 51 1.20 1.21 5.26
N TYR A 52 0.07 1.56 4.63
CA TYR A 52 0.02 2.62 3.63
C TYR A 52 0.40 3.99 4.21
N VAL A 53 -0.13 4.35 5.39
CA VAL A 53 0.21 5.61 6.07
C VAL A 53 1.70 5.66 6.41
N ALA A 54 2.27 4.58 6.94
CA ALA A 54 3.70 4.54 7.26
C ALA A 54 4.60 4.74 6.03
N VAL A 55 4.23 4.18 4.87
CA VAL A 55 4.96 4.40 3.61
C VAL A 55 4.85 5.84 3.14
N LEU A 56 3.65 6.45 3.24
CA LEU A 56 3.49 7.87 2.89
C LEU A 56 4.30 8.79 3.81
N GLU A 57 4.28 8.54 5.12
CA GLU A 57 5.06 9.32 6.10
C GLU A 57 6.57 9.20 5.86
N GLU A 58 7.06 8.07 5.37
CA GLU A 58 8.46 7.91 4.95
C GLU A 58 8.76 8.70 3.67
N LEU A 59 7.88 8.60 2.66
CA LEU A 59 8.04 9.32 1.40
C LEU A 59 8.00 10.84 1.61
N ASP A 60 7.07 11.34 2.43
CA ASP A 60 6.95 12.77 2.76
C ASP A 60 8.22 13.27 3.46
N ARG A 61 8.80 12.49 4.38
CA ARG A 61 10.08 12.84 5.03
C ARG A 61 11.25 12.88 4.06
N GLU A 62 11.35 11.92 3.14
CA GLU A 62 12.38 11.92 2.10
C GLU A 62 12.24 13.13 1.18
N VAL A 63 11.02 13.49 0.79
CA VAL A 63 10.73 14.71 0.02
C VAL A 63 11.15 15.95 0.80
N GLU A 64 10.77 16.08 2.07
CA GLU A 64 11.20 17.20 2.92
C GLU A 64 12.73 17.29 3.06
N LEU A 65 13.44 16.18 3.19
CA LEU A 65 14.91 16.16 3.24
C LEU A 65 15.55 16.60 1.92
N LEU A 66 14.95 16.25 0.78
CA LEU A 66 15.42 16.64 -0.55
C LEU A 66 15.18 18.13 -0.83
N TYR A 67 14.01 18.66 -0.47
CA TYR A 67 13.64 20.05 -0.73
C TYR A 67 14.08 21.03 0.38
N GLY A 68 14.21 20.57 1.62
CA GLY A 68 14.65 21.36 2.78
C GLY A 68 16.16 21.59 2.84
N LYS A 69 16.96 20.84 2.07
CA LYS A 69 18.40 21.11 1.87
C LYS A 69 18.68 22.14 0.77
N GLY A 70 17.63 22.65 0.11
CA GLY A 70 17.73 23.59 -1.02
C GLY A 70 17.48 25.06 -0.70
N SER A 71 17.29 25.43 0.57
CA SER A 71 17.04 26.81 1.04
C SER A 71 18.09 27.31 2.01
#